data_AF-A0AAD7K8H4-F1
#
_entry.id   AF-A0AAD7K8H4-F1
#
_cell.length_a   1.000
_cell.length_b   1.000
_cell.length_c   1.000
_cell.angle_alpha   90.00
_cell.angle_beta   90.00
_cell.angle_gamma   90.00
#
_symmetry.space_group_name_H-M   'P 1'
#
loop_
_entity.id
_entity.type
_entity.pdbx_description
1 polymer ?
#
loop_
_entity_poly.entity_id
_entity_poly.type
_entity_poly.pdbx_seq_one_letter_code
_entity_poly.pdbx_strand_id
1 'polypeptide(L)'
;MDRDAAVEANDDTDPTPAPKRKSKKAMSAMEVRDRRFLLEYIVTTGCRRIPWNKFFGNASKLALPYPAPIGARCCDNCTPDQFPVETIRLVGGSRLKTGRRHHAKVSEELAHEATEVLKTLRNTIAGRDFPNGYIITGKILMSDQIIEAIAPRVRDITSIETLAETVRWNWTPKYGSEVVKTIQTLLVRHPDLELEAREAEKRERAFAALQSLAQADLRKKLDPLFDACHERILSLTRPGGRAGQTERICQIFMALPRKTVRLSCLHVSLS
;
A
#
# COMPACT_ATOMS: atom_id res chain seq x y z
N MET A 1 -22.81 -46.10 -34.67
CA MET A 1 -21.89 -45.02 -34.26
C MET A 1 -22.51 -43.76 -34.77
N ASP A 2 -22.92 -42.86 -33.87
CA ASP A 2 -22.83 -41.40 -34.03
C ASP A 2 -23.52 -40.79 -32.81
N ARG A 3 -22.70 -40.13 -31.98
CA ARG A 3 -23.05 -39.54 -30.70
C ARG A 3 -23.16 -38.05 -30.92
N ASP A 4 -24.29 -37.50 -30.53
CA ASP A 4 -24.58 -36.08 -30.39
C ASP A 4 -23.52 -35.37 -29.53
N ALA A 5 -23.13 -34.16 -29.96
CA ALA A 5 -22.59 -33.13 -29.09
C ALA A 5 -22.72 -31.75 -29.78
N ALA A 6 -23.90 -31.16 -29.68
CA ALA A 6 -24.08 -29.73 -29.87
C ALA A 6 -23.51 -29.00 -28.64
N VAL A 7 -22.43 -28.25 -28.84
CA VAL A 7 -21.89 -27.33 -27.84
C VAL A 7 -22.53 -25.97 -28.10
N GLU A 8 -23.58 -25.65 -27.34
CA GLU A 8 -24.11 -24.29 -27.26
C GLU A 8 -23.15 -23.44 -26.43
N ALA A 9 -22.48 -22.50 -27.10
CA ALA A 9 -21.71 -21.45 -26.47
C ALA A 9 -22.65 -20.35 -25.98
N ASN A 10 -22.96 -20.36 -24.68
CA ASN A 10 -23.55 -19.19 -24.01
C ASN A 10 -22.45 -18.14 -23.82
N ASP A 11 -22.37 -17.21 -24.77
CA ASP A 11 -21.60 -15.98 -24.68
C ASP A 11 -22.43 -14.91 -23.94
N ASP A 12 -22.50 -15.04 -22.62
CA ASP A 12 -23.14 -14.06 -21.72
C ASP A 12 -22.18 -12.89 -21.46
N THR A 13 -21.86 -12.16 -22.54
CA THR A 13 -21.05 -10.94 -22.46
C THR A 13 -21.96 -9.76 -22.11
N ASP A 14 -22.20 -9.58 -20.81
CA ASP A 14 -22.92 -8.42 -20.25
C ASP A 14 -22.27 -7.10 -20.72
N PRO A 15 -22.94 -6.26 -21.54
CA PRO A 15 -22.36 -5.05 -22.06
C PRO A 15 -22.28 -4.01 -20.94
N THR A 16 -21.11 -3.94 -20.29
CA THR A 16 -20.80 -2.91 -19.30
C THR A 16 -21.02 -1.53 -19.93
N PRO A 17 -21.97 -0.70 -19.44
CA PRO A 17 -22.30 0.56 -20.08
C PRO A 17 -21.10 1.53 -19.98
N ALA A 18 -20.64 2.01 -21.14
CA ALA A 18 -19.58 2.99 -21.23
C ALA A 18 -19.90 4.21 -20.33
N PRO A 19 -18.91 4.75 -19.59
CA PRO A 19 -19.13 5.86 -18.68
C PRO A 19 -19.67 7.07 -19.46
N LYS A 20 -20.92 7.45 -19.19
CA LYS A 20 -21.59 8.61 -19.77
C LYS A 20 -20.69 9.83 -19.56
N ARG A 21 -20.05 10.32 -20.63
CA ARG A 21 -19.27 11.56 -20.61
C ARG A 21 -20.22 12.67 -20.15
N LYS A 22 -19.97 13.24 -18.97
CA LYS A 22 -20.75 14.38 -18.45
C LYS A 22 -20.71 15.47 -19.53
N SER A 23 -21.86 15.75 -20.15
CA SER A 23 -21.97 16.84 -21.10
C SER A 23 -21.60 18.12 -20.36
N LYS A 24 -20.67 18.89 -20.93
CA LYS A 24 -20.30 20.18 -20.35
C LYS A 24 -21.56 21.04 -20.38
N LYS A 25 -22.03 21.47 -19.21
CA LYS A 25 -23.15 22.42 -19.11
C LYS A 25 -22.78 23.64 -19.96
N ALA A 26 -23.73 24.11 -20.78
CA ALA A 26 -23.55 25.33 -21.53
C ALA A 26 -23.29 26.47 -20.55
N MET A 27 -22.17 27.19 -20.74
CA MET A 27 -21.82 28.34 -19.91
C MET A 27 -22.77 29.49 -20.26
N SER A 28 -23.20 30.25 -19.25
CA SER A 28 -24.00 31.46 -19.48
C SER A 28 -23.18 32.52 -20.20
N ALA A 29 -23.87 33.47 -20.88
CA ALA A 29 -23.20 34.58 -21.57
C ALA A 29 -22.32 35.42 -20.62
N MET A 30 -22.73 35.54 -19.35
CA MET A 30 -21.96 36.22 -18.30
C MET A 30 -20.68 35.46 -17.99
N GLU A 31 -20.76 34.14 -17.75
CA GLU A 31 -19.57 33.32 -17.50
C GLU A 31 -18.60 33.30 -18.69
N VAL A 32 -19.11 33.30 -19.92
CA VAL A 32 -18.28 33.39 -21.14
C VAL A 32 -17.54 34.74 -21.20
N ARG A 33 -18.23 35.85 -20.90
CA ARG A 33 -17.64 37.18 -20.83
C ARG A 33 -16.56 37.24 -19.75
N ASP A 34 -16.86 36.80 -18.54
CA ASP A 34 -15.95 36.86 -17.39
C ASP A 34 -14.71 36.01 -17.63
N ARG A 35 -14.89 34.79 -18.14
CA ARG A 35 -13.78 33.91 -18.51
C ARG A 35 -12.87 34.53 -19.57
N ARG A 36 -13.43 35.21 -20.58
CA ARG A 36 -12.64 35.90 -21.61
C ARG A 36 -11.77 36.99 -21.01
N PHE A 37 -12.34 37.86 -20.17
CA PHE A 37 -11.58 38.95 -19.55
C PHE A 37 -10.59 38.46 -18.50
N LEU A 38 -10.89 37.39 -17.77
CA LEU A 38 -9.95 36.74 -16.87
C LEU A 38 -8.75 36.17 -17.64
N LEU A 39 -8.99 35.50 -18.77
CA LEU A 39 -7.92 35.03 -19.64
C LEU A 39 -7.09 36.20 -20.17
N GLU A 40 -7.72 37.24 -20.72
CA GLU A 40 -7.04 38.46 -21.20
C GLU A 40 -6.21 39.12 -20.08
N TYR A 41 -6.73 39.17 -18.85
CA TYR A 41 -6.03 39.69 -17.69
C TYR A 41 -4.81 38.85 -17.32
N ILE A 42 -4.90 37.52 -17.35
CA ILE A 42 -3.79 36.61 -16.98
C ILE A 42 -2.67 36.65 -18.03
N VAL A 43 -3.03 36.56 -19.31
CA VAL A 43 -2.08 36.38 -20.42
C VAL A 43 -1.49 37.68 -20.95
N THR A 44 -2.02 38.84 -20.56
CA THR A 44 -1.47 40.13 -21.02
C THR A 44 -0.04 40.31 -20.55
N THR A 45 0.82 40.75 -21.47
CA THR A 45 2.18 41.22 -21.18
C THR A 45 2.23 42.74 -20.98
N GLY A 46 1.15 43.44 -21.28
CA GLY A 46 1.00 44.90 -21.08
C GLY A 46 0.40 45.25 -19.72
N CYS A 47 0.00 46.51 -19.54
CA CYS A 47 -0.60 46.96 -18.28
C CYS A 47 -1.90 46.20 -17.95
N ARG A 48 -1.93 45.49 -16.81
CA ARG A 48 -3.11 44.73 -16.35
C ARG A 48 -4.34 45.60 -16.06
N ARG A 49 -4.16 46.91 -15.85
CA ARG A 49 -5.28 47.85 -15.70
C ARG A 49 -6.12 47.98 -16.96
N ILE A 50 -5.56 47.70 -18.15
CA ILE A 50 -6.29 47.83 -19.42
C ILE A 50 -7.46 46.83 -19.52
N PRO A 51 -7.23 45.50 -19.44
CA PRO A 51 -8.33 44.54 -19.47
C PRO A 51 -9.26 44.70 -18.27
N TRP A 52 -8.74 45.08 -17.09
CA TRP A 52 -9.55 45.38 -15.91
C TRP A 52 -10.51 46.56 -16.13
N ASN A 53 -10.01 47.68 -16.63
CA ASN A 53 -10.82 48.86 -16.93
C ASN A 53 -11.88 48.57 -17.99
N LYS A 54 -11.53 47.77 -19.01
CA LYS A 54 -12.46 47.35 -20.06
C LYS A 54 -13.55 46.43 -19.51
N PHE A 55 -13.21 45.49 -18.63
CA PHE A 55 -14.18 44.59 -17.98
C PHE A 55 -15.24 45.37 -17.19
N PHE A 56 -14.78 46.30 -16.35
CA PHE A 56 -15.64 47.10 -15.47
C PHE A 56 -16.28 48.33 -16.14
N GLY A 57 -15.95 48.61 -17.41
CA GLY A 57 -16.42 49.81 -18.10
C GLY A 57 -15.94 51.10 -17.44
N ASN A 58 -14.72 51.14 -16.90
CA ASN A 58 -14.24 52.29 -16.13
C ASN A 58 -14.12 53.58 -16.98
N ALA A 59 -14.01 53.47 -18.31
CA ALA A 59 -14.02 54.62 -19.21
C ALA A 59 -15.34 55.41 -19.20
N SER A 60 -16.46 54.75 -18.87
CA SER A 60 -17.77 55.39 -18.75
C SER A 60 -18.10 55.81 -17.32
N LYS A 61 -17.20 55.55 -16.36
CA LYS A 61 -17.39 55.97 -14.95
C LYS A 61 -16.75 57.34 -14.75
N LEU A 62 -17.35 58.13 -13.86
CA LEU A 62 -16.79 59.43 -13.48
C LEU A 62 -15.37 59.23 -12.93
N ALA A 63 -14.39 59.94 -13.50
CA ALA A 63 -13.05 59.94 -12.95
C ALA A 63 -13.09 60.51 -11.53
N LEU A 64 -12.47 59.81 -10.59
CA LEU A 64 -12.31 60.35 -9.25
C LEU A 64 -11.50 61.65 -9.33
N PRO A 65 -11.89 62.73 -8.63
CA PRO A 65 -11.18 64.01 -8.68
C PRO A 65 -9.81 63.97 -7.99
N TYR A 66 -9.46 62.84 -7.37
CA TYR A 66 -8.23 62.67 -6.64
C TYR A 66 -7.13 62.13 -7.56
N PRO A 67 -5.96 62.79 -7.63
CA PRO A 67 -4.82 62.23 -8.35
C PRO A 67 -4.39 60.91 -7.69
N ALA A 68 -3.72 60.06 -8.48
CA ALA A 68 -3.10 58.87 -7.92
C ALA A 68 -2.10 59.27 -6.81
N PRO A 69 -2.12 58.61 -5.64
CA PRO A 69 -1.17 58.89 -4.58
C PRO A 69 0.28 58.79 -5.09
N ILE A 70 1.16 59.65 -4.59
CA ILE A 70 2.59 59.58 -4.91
C ILE A 70 3.12 58.21 -4.47
N GLY A 71 3.75 57.48 -5.39
CA GLY A 71 4.24 56.11 -5.14
C GLY A 71 3.20 55.01 -5.35
N ALA A 72 2.01 55.32 -5.86
CA ALA A 72 1.02 54.30 -6.21
C ALA A 72 1.56 53.36 -7.31
N ARG A 73 1.61 52.06 -7.00
CA ARG A 73 2.05 51.03 -7.95
C ARG A 73 0.99 50.79 -9.02
N CYS A 74 1.41 50.51 -10.25
CA CYS A 74 0.50 50.28 -11.36
C CYS A 74 -0.02 48.84 -11.39
N CYS A 75 0.87 47.91 -11.74
CA CYS A 75 0.69 46.45 -11.72
C CYS A 75 2.07 45.77 -11.85
N ASP A 76 2.12 44.46 -11.68
CA ASP A 76 3.31 43.61 -11.87
C ASP A 76 3.95 43.78 -13.25
N ASN A 77 3.15 43.88 -14.32
CA ASN A 77 3.70 44.07 -15.67
C ASN A 77 4.34 45.46 -15.90
N CYS A 78 3.86 46.51 -15.21
CA CYS A 78 4.39 47.87 -15.39
C CYS A 78 5.55 48.20 -14.44
N THR A 79 5.61 47.54 -13.28
CA THR A 79 6.58 47.81 -12.23
C THR A 79 7.09 46.50 -11.63
N PRO A 80 7.68 45.59 -12.42
CA PRO A 80 8.00 44.23 -11.99
C PRO A 80 8.90 44.18 -10.75
N ASP A 81 9.86 45.10 -10.65
CA ASP A 81 10.78 45.19 -9.51
C ASP A 81 10.08 45.48 -8.16
N GLN A 82 8.86 46.02 -8.22
CA GLN A 82 8.05 46.32 -7.04
C GLN A 82 7.11 45.17 -6.65
N PHE A 83 7.10 44.06 -7.39
CA PHE A 83 6.30 42.87 -7.12
C PHE A 83 7.24 41.68 -6.93
N PRO A 84 7.78 41.48 -5.71
CA PRO A 84 8.63 40.32 -5.45
C PRO A 84 7.83 39.03 -5.69
N VAL A 85 8.29 38.23 -6.65
CA VAL A 85 7.73 36.90 -6.88
C VAL A 85 8.28 35.99 -5.79
N GLU A 86 7.52 35.83 -4.71
CA GLU A 86 7.85 34.84 -3.69
C GLU A 86 7.89 33.47 -4.36
N THR A 87 9.07 32.85 -4.39
CA THR A 87 9.20 31.47 -4.86
C THR A 87 8.59 30.57 -3.79
N ILE A 88 7.29 30.29 -3.91
CA ILE A 88 6.61 29.33 -3.06
C ILE A 88 7.16 27.95 -3.41
N ARG A 89 8.16 27.49 -2.65
CA ARG A 89 8.64 26.12 -2.72
C ARG A 89 7.58 25.23 -2.07
N LEU A 90 6.79 24.58 -2.90
CA LEU A 90 5.97 23.46 -2.45
C LEU A 90 6.90 22.30 -2.13
N VAL A 91 7.42 22.26 -0.90
CA VAL A 91 8.05 21.06 -0.37
C VAL A 91 6.96 20.01 -0.36
N GLY A 92 7.11 18.99 -1.19
CA GLY A 92 6.14 17.91 -1.29
C GLY A 92 6.08 17.16 0.03
N GLY A 93 5.27 17.63 0.97
CA GLY A 93 4.88 16.86 2.14
C GLY A 93 4.34 15.52 1.66
N SER A 94 4.68 14.46 2.40
CA SER A 94 4.24 13.08 2.18
C SER A 94 2.85 13.07 1.55
N ARG A 95 2.80 12.72 0.25
CA ARG A 95 1.52 12.66 -0.46
C ARG A 95 0.66 11.67 0.30
N LEU A 96 -0.56 12.07 0.66
CA LEU A 96 -1.55 11.12 1.15
C LEU A 96 -1.59 9.96 0.15
N LYS A 97 -1.36 8.73 0.63
CA LYS A 97 -1.37 7.56 -0.25
C LYS A 97 -2.75 7.48 -0.88
N THR A 98 -2.83 7.73 -2.18
CA THR A 98 -4.03 7.48 -2.97
C THR A 98 -4.31 5.98 -2.84
N GLY A 99 -5.33 5.64 -2.06
CA GLY A 99 -5.58 4.27 -1.63
C GLY A 99 -5.64 3.32 -2.82
N ARG A 100 -4.72 2.35 -2.87
CA ARG A 100 -4.98 1.13 -3.64
C ARG A 100 -6.12 0.43 -2.91
N ARG A 101 -7.18 0.04 -3.63
CA ARG A 101 -8.38 -0.62 -3.09
C ARG A 101 -8.13 -2.03 -2.50
N HIS A 102 -6.90 -2.36 -2.12
CA HIS A 102 -6.51 -3.67 -1.57
C HIS A 102 -6.42 -3.68 -0.04
N HIS A 103 -7.05 -2.72 0.64
CA HIS A 103 -7.17 -2.82 2.09
C HIS A 103 -8.15 -3.94 2.42
N ALA A 104 -7.68 -4.93 3.18
CA ALA A 104 -8.55 -5.99 3.70
C ALA A 104 -9.72 -5.31 4.42
N LYS A 105 -10.94 -5.70 4.05
CA LYS A 105 -12.15 -5.09 4.61
C LYS A 105 -12.13 -5.33 6.12
N VAL A 106 -11.89 -4.28 6.90
CA VAL A 106 -11.99 -4.33 8.36
C VAL A 106 -13.42 -4.73 8.73
N SER A 107 -13.58 -5.59 9.75
CA SER A 107 -14.91 -5.98 10.24
C SER A 107 -15.68 -4.73 10.69
N GLU A 108 -16.98 -4.69 10.40
CA GLU A 108 -17.82 -3.54 10.75
C GLU A 108 -17.83 -3.30 12.26
N GLU A 109 -17.76 -4.37 13.06
CA GLU A 109 -17.61 -4.34 14.51
C GLU A 109 -16.34 -3.61 14.95
N LEU A 110 -15.18 -3.93 14.37
CA LEU A 110 -13.91 -3.29 14.70
C LEU A 110 -13.90 -1.81 14.28
N ALA A 111 -14.48 -1.49 13.11
CA ALA A 111 -14.60 -0.10 12.66
C ALA A 111 -15.51 0.73 13.58
N HIS A 112 -16.61 0.13 14.06
CA HIS A 112 -17.50 0.76 15.03
C HIS A 112 -16.81 0.98 16.38
N GLU A 113 -16.14 -0.03 16.92
CA GLU A 113 -15.41 0.11 18.19
C GLU A 113 -14.27 1.12 18.07
N ALA A 114 -13.53 1.13 16.96
CA ALA A 114 -12.52 2.14 16.68
C ALA A 114 -13.12 3.56 16.70
N THR A 115 -14.30 3.74 16.11
CA THR A 115 -15.01 5.03 16.10
C THR A 115 -15.33 5.49 17.52
N GLU A 116 -15.88 4.62 18.36
CA GLU A 116 -16.26 4.96 19.74
C GLU A 116 -15.05 5.22 20.64
N VAL A 117 -13.99 4.41 20.51
CA VAL A 117 -12.74 4.60 21.25
C VAL A 117 -12.08 5.94 20.85
N LEU A 118 -12.05 6.28 19.57
CA LEU A 118 -11.48 7.57 19.10
C LEU A 118 -12.32 8.77 19.55
N LYS A 119 -13.66 8.66 19.55
CA LYS A 119 -14.54 9.71 20.11
C LYS A 119 -14.29 9.89 21.62
N THR A 120 -14.09 8.80 22.34
CA THR A 120 -13.76 8.83 23.77
C THR A 120 -12.42 9.51 24.00
N LEU A 121 -11.37 9.10 23.28
CA LEU A 121 -10.05 9.70 23.33
C LEU A 121 -10.10 11.21 23.03
N ARG A 122 -10.84 11.61 21.99
CA ARG A 122 -11.07 13.01 21.64
C ARG A 122 -11.64 13.81 22.80
N ASN A 123 -12.64 13.27 23.50
CA ASN A 123 -13.24 13.94 24.65
C ASN A 123 -12.27 13.99 25.85
N THR A 124 -11.49 12.94 26.07
CA THR A 124 -10.45 12.90 27.10
C THR A 124 -9.38 13.96 26.85
N ILE A 125 -8.85 14.08 25.63
CA ILE A 125 -7.85 15.10 25.28
C ILE A 125 -8.46 16.49 25.41
N ALA A 126 -9.69 16.70 24.93
CA ALA A 126 -10.36 18.00 25.05
C ALA A 126 -10.55 18.42 26.52
N GLY A 127 -10.99 17.50 27.38
CA GLY A 127 -11.14 17.80 28.81
C GLY A 127 -9.82 18.03 29.54
N ARG A 128 -8.76 17.31 29.17
CA ARG A 128 -7.42 17.43 29.77
C ARG A 128 -6.70 18.71 29.36
N ASP A 129 -6.63 18.98 28.06
CA ASP A 129 -5.79 20.07 27.50
C ASP A 129 -6.58 21.38 27.32
N PHE A 130 -7.91 21.31 27.22
CA PHE A 130 -8.79 22.46 26.97
C PHE A 130 -10.00 22.46 27.92
N PRO A 131 -9.77 22.47 29.26
CA PRO A 131 -10.84 22.31 30.25
C PRO A 131 -11.91 23.39 30.18
N ASN A 132 -11.54 24.60 29.71
CA ASN A 132 -12.47 25.72 29.59
C ASN A 132 -13.22 25.77 28.24
N GLY A 133 -12.95 24.86 27.29
CA GLY A 133 -13.80 24.49 26.14
C GLY A 133 -14.34 25.56 25.17
N TYR A 134 -14.20 26.87 25.42
CA TYR A 134 -14.93 27.91 24.69
C TYR A 134 -14.46 28.08 23.24
N ILE A 135 -13.18 27.78 22.96
CA ILE A 135 -12.57 28.00 21.64
C ILE A 135 -12.24 26.68 20.96
N ILE A 136 -11.69 25.71 21.70
CA ILE A 136 -11.25 24.42 21.15
C ILE A 136 -12.14 23.34 21.74
N THR A 137 -13.15 22.93 20.97
CA THR A 137 -14.00 21.79 21.29
C THR A 137 -13.35 20.49 20.80
N GLY A 138 -13.78 19.34 21.34
CA GLY A 138 -13.32 18.04 20.87
C GLY A 138 -13.49 17.86 19.36
N LYS A 139 -14.59 18.35 18.77
CA LYS A 139 -14.82 18.29 17.32
C LYS A 139 -13.85 19.13 16.49
N ILE A 140 -13.36 20.25 17.02
CA ILE A 140 -12.30 21.06 16.39
C ILE A 140 -10.95 20.35 16.50
N LEU A 141 -10.70 19.70 17.64
CA LEU A 141 -9.51 18.90 17.87
C LEU A 141 -9.44 17.72 16.88
N MET A 142 -10.50 16.94 16.78
CA MET A 142 -10.61 15.75 15.94
C MET A 142 -12.04 15.64 15.41
N SER A 143 -12.24 16.05 14.16
CA SER A 143 -13.56 16.05 13.52
C SER A 143 -14.07 14.63 13.28
N ASP A 144 -15.38 14.48 13.16
CA ASP A 144 -16.01 13.18 12.88
C ASP A 144 -15.48 12.59 11.55
N GLN A 145 -15.18 13.45 10.55
CA GLN A 145 -14.55 13.04 9.28
C GLN A 145 -13.15 12.43 9.45
N ILE A 146 -12.35 12.92 10.40
CA ILE A 146 -11.03 12.36 10.69
C ILE A 146 -11.21 10.96 11.29
N ILE A 147 -12.15 10.80 12.21
CA ILE A 147 -12.46 9.51 12.83
C ILE A 147 -12.97 8.52 11.78
N GLU A 148 -13.91 8.94 10.93
CA GLU A 148 -14.45 8.14 9.82
C GLU A 148 -13.38 7.75 8.79
N ALA A 149 -12.33 8.56 8.61
CA ALA A 149 -11.20 8.22 7.75
C ALA A 149 -10.23 7.21 8.39
N ILE A 150 -10.07 7.27 9.71
CA ILE A 150 -9.17 6.40 10.49
C ILE A 150 -9.79 5.02 10.73
N ALA A 151 -11.05 4.96 11.19
CA ALA A 151 -11.73 3.75 11.61
C ALA A 151 -11.66 2.57 10.60
N PRO A 152 -11.96 2.75 9.29
CA PRO A 152 -11.88 1.66 8.32
C PRO A 152 -10.45 1.23 7.98
N ARG A 153 -9.43 1.97 8.43
CA ARG A 153 -7.99 1.74 8.17
C ARG A 153 -7.22 1.48 9.46
N VAL A 154 -7.90 1.15 10.54
CA VAL A 154 -7.31 1.02 11.87
C VAL A 154 -6.14 0.03 11.92
N ARG A 155 -6.18 -1.05 11.10
CA ARG A 155 -5.08 -2.03 11.00
C ARG A 155 -3.84 -1.51 10.27
N ASP A 156 -3.99 -0.53 9.37
CA ASP A 156 -2.85 0.04 8.62
C ASP A 156 -2.06 1.06 9.43
N ILE A 157 -2.66 1.58 10.51
CA ILE A 157 -2.10 2.66 11.33
C ILE A 157 -1.22 2.05 12.42
N THR A 158 0.03 1.76 12.08
CA THR A 158 1.02 1.18 12.99
C THR A 158 1.96 2.23 13.60
N SER A 159 2.09 3.39 12.94
CA SER A 159 3.00 4.47 13.34
C SER A 159 2.38 5.86 13.09
N ILE A 160 3.01 6.91 13.65
CA ILE A 160 2.57 8.31 13.46
C ILE A 160 2.65 8.71 11.99
N GLU A 161 3.65 8.20 11.26
CA GLU A 161 3.82 8.44 9.83
C GLU A 161 2.67 7.84 9.04
N THR A 162 2.27 6.59 9.32
CA THR A 162 1.11 5.95 8.66
C THR A 162 -0.19 6.67 8.96
N LEU A 163 -0.34 7.24 10.17
CA LEU A 163 -1.47 8.11 10.51
C LEU A 163 -1.47 9.39 9.67
N ALA A 164 -0.33 10.08 9.56
CA ALA A 164 -0.17 11.29 8.77
C ALA A 164 -0.39 11.07 7.26
N GLU A 165 -0.01 9.89 6.76
CA GLU A 165 -0.29 9.46 5.38
C GLU A 165 -1.77 9.14 5.14
N THR A 166 -2.49 8.75 6.19
CA THR A 166 -3.90 8.38 6.13
C THR A 166 -4.82 9.60 6.17
N VAL A 167 -4.54 10.55 7.07
CA VAL A 167 -5.38 11.73 7.28
C VAL A 167 -4.56 13.00 7.46
N ARG A 168 -5.00 14.08 6.82
CA ARG A 168 -4.47 15.43 7.05
C ARG A 168 -5.04 15.97 8.35
N TRP A 169 -4.31 15.75 9.43
CA TRP A 169 -4.68 16.22 10.76
C TRP A 169 -3.58 17.10 11.34
N ASN A 170 -3.88 18.38 11.56
CA ASN A 170 -2.89 19.36 12.02
C ASN A 170 -2.36 19.06 13.43
N TRP A 171 -3.06 18.24 14.21
CA TRP A 171 -2.67 17.86 15.56
C TRP A 171 -1.89 16.55 15.66
N THR A 172 -1.57 15.90 14.53
CA THR A 172 -0.76 14.67 14.49
C THR A 172 0.56 14.79 15.26
N PRO A 173 1.34 15.89 15.17
CA PRO A 173 2.59 16.01 15.92
C PRO A 173 2.41 15.98 17.45
N LYS A 174 1.26 16.43 17.95
CA LYS A 174 0.99 16.53 19.39
C LYS A 174 0.29 15.29 19.94
N TYR A 175 -0.73 14.77 19.25
CA TYR A 175 -1.60 13.69 19.74
C TYR A 175 -1.52 12.39 18.92
N GLY A 176 -0.69 12.36 17.86
CA GLY A 176 -0.58 11.19 16.99
C GLY A 176 -0.14 9.93 17.74
N SER A 177 0.79 10.06 18.70
CA SER A 177 1.24 8.94 19.53
C SER A 177 0.13 8.35 20.40
N GLU A 178 -0.72 9.20 21.00
CA GLU A 178 -1.88 8.76 21.80
C GLU A 178 -2.90 8.03 20.93
N VAL A 179 -3.16 8.53 19.72
CA VAL A 179 -4.05 7.86 18.75
C VAL A 179 -3.51 6.50 18.34
N VAL A 180 -2.24 6.42 17.94
CA VAL A 180 -1.60 5.15 17.53
C VAL A 180 -1.60 4.15 18.68
N LYS A 181 -1.27 4.58 19.91
CA LYS A 181 -1.29 3.69 21.09
C LYS A 181 -2.70 3.17 21.40
N THR A 182 -3.70 4.04 21.27
CA THR A 182 -5.10 3.67 21.49
C THR A 182 -5.57 2.65 20.44
N ILE A 183 -5.20 2.87 19.18
CA ILE A 183 -5.44 1.93 18.08
C ILE A 183 -4.74 0.59 18.34
N GLN A 184 -3.47 0.58 18.73
CA GLN A 184 -2.73 -0.65 19.03
C GLN A 184 -3.40 -1.43 20.18
N THR A 185 -3.86 -0.74 21.22
CA THR A 185 -4.58 -1.36 22.35
C THR A 185 -5.90 -1.98 21.90
N LEU A 186 -6.60 -1.35 20.97
CA LEU A 186 -7.81 -1.88 20.36
C LEU A 186 -7.52 -3.14 19.52
N LEU A 187 -6.46 -3.10 18.69
CA LEU A 187 -6.07 -4.23 17.84
C LEU A 187 -5.68 -5.48 18.62
N VAL A 188 -5.10 -5.33 19.82
CA VAL A 188 -4.80 -6.46 20.71
C VAL A 188 -6.08 -7.20 21.15
N ARG A 189 -7.22 -6.49 21.27
CA ARG A 189 -8.51 -7.10 21.61
C ARG A 189 -9.21 -7.74 20.41
N HIS A 190 -8.81 -7.35 19.20
CA HIS A 190 -9.38 -7.80 17.92
C HIS A 190 -8.30 -8.37 16.99
N PRO A 191 -7.65 -9.48 17.39
CA PRO A 191 -6.64 -10.12 16.56
C PRO A 191 -7.23 -10.50 15.21
N ASP A 192 -6.45 -10.32 14.15
CA ASP A 192 -6.84 -10.72 12.80
C ASP A 192 -6.46 -12.18 12.58
N LEU A 193 -7.36 -13.08 12.94
CA LEU A 193 -7.10 -14.53 12.85
C LEU A 193 -6.76 -14.96 11.41
N GLU A 194 -7.34 -14.32 10.39
CA GLU A 194 -7.02 -14.64 9.00
C GLU A 194 -5.62 -14.18 8.62
N LEU A 195 -5.24 -12.96 9.01
CA LEU A 195 -3.90 -12.45 8.75
C LEU A 195 -2.84 -13.29 9.46
N GLU A 196 -3.08 -13.65 10.72
CA GLU A 196 -2.19 -14.51 11.51
C GLU A 196 -2.04 -15.89 10.85
N ALA A 197 -3.14 -16.51 10.39
CA ALA A 197 -3.09 -17.77 9.68
C ALA A 197 -2.29 -17.67 8.37
N ARG A 198 -2.49 -16.60 7.58
CA ARG A 198 -1.73 -16.36 6.34
C ARG A 198 -0.25 -16.10 6.62
N GLU A 199 0.09 -15.41 7.70
CA GLU A 199 1.48 -15.22 8.10
C GLU A 199 2.13 -16.52 8.59
N ALA A 200 1.41 -17.32 9.37
CA ALA A 200 1.86 -18.63 9.81
C ALA A 200 2.14 -19.55 8.63
N GLU A 201 1.24 -19.62 7.65
CA GLU A 201 1.42 -20.40 6.43
C GLU A 201 2.64 -19.89 5.61
N LYS A 202 2.83 -18.57 5.50
CA LYS A 202 4.02 -18.02 4.84
C LYS A 202 5.30 -18.40 5.56
N ARG A 203 5.30 -18.37 6.90
CA ARG A 203 6.46 -18.77 7.71
C ARG A 203 6.75 -20.26 7.57
N GLU A 204 5.73 -21.11 7.57
CA GLU A 204 5.85 -22.54 7.35
C GLU A 204 6.43 -22.85 5.97
N ARG A 205 5.92 -22.21 4.91
CA ARG A 205 6.46 -22.35 3.55
C ARG A 205 7.91 -21.88 3.46
N ALA A 206 8.26 -20.76 4.09
CA ALA A 206 9.63 -20.25 4.11
C ALA A 206 10.58 -21.23 4.85
N PHE A 207 10.12 -21.79 5.97
CA PHE A 207 10.89 -22.78 6.73
C PHE A 207 11.06 -24.09 5.96
N ALA A 208 10.00 -24.59 5.33
CA ALA A 208 10.05 -25.78 4.47
C ALA A 208 11.02 -25.58 3.29
N ALA A 209 11.05 -24.39 2.69
CA ALA A 209 12.02 -24.05 1.65
C ALA A 209 13.47 -24.03 2.15
N LEU A 210 13.72 -23.53 3.36
CA LEU A 210 15.05 -23.57 3.96
C LEU A 210 15.47 -25.01 4.30
N GLN A 211 14.56 -25.84 4.79
CA GLN A 211 14.85 -27.25 5.05
C GLN A 211 15.14 -28.01 3.75
N SER A 212 14.40 -27.78 2.68
CA SER A 212 14.63 -28.46 1.40
C SER A 212 15.97 -28.06 0.79
N LEU A 213 16.37 -26.79 0.88
CA LEU A 213 17.71 -26.33 0.50
C LEU A 213 18.80 -27.00 1.33
N ALA A 214 18.63 -27.07 2.66
CA ALA A 214 19.61 -27.72 3.54
C ALA A 214 19.75 -29.22 3.25
N GLN A 215 18.64 -29.92 2.97
CA GLN A 215 18.66 -31.33 2.57
C GLN A 215 19.32 -31.53 1.19
N ALA A 216 19.05 -30.64 0.24
CA ALA A 216 19.69 -30.68 -1.08
C ALA A 216 21.22 -30.47 -0.97
N ASP A 217 21.66 -29.54 -0.14
CA ASP A 217 23.08 -29.31 0.13
C ASP A 217 23.74 -30.52 0.83
N LEU A 218 23.03 -31.17 1.75
CA LEU A 218 23.50 -32.39 2.40
C LEU A 218 23.67 -33.52 1.38
N ARG A 219 22.66 -33.76 0.53
CA ARG A 219 22.73 -34.76 -0.55
C ARG A 219 23.89 -34.48 -1.49
N LYS A 220 24.03 -33.24 -1.95
CA LYS A 220 25.14 -32.82 -2.83
C LYS A 220 26.52 -33.08 -2.23
N LYS A 221 26.66 -33.05 -0.89
CA LYS A 221 27.91 -33.40 -0.20
C LYS A 221 28.11 -34.91 -0.02
N LEU A 222 27.02 -35.66 0.17
CA LEU A 222 27.06 -37.12 0.39
C LEU A 222 27.14 -37.92 -0.91
N ASP A 223 26.51 -37.46 -1.99
CA ASP A 223 26.45 -38.17 -3.27
C ASP A 223 27.86 -38.52 -3.80
N PRO A 224 28.87 -37.63 -3.81
CA PRO A 224 30.22 -37.98 -4.25
C PRO A 224 30.89 -39.04 -3.37
N LEU A 225 30.60 -39.06 -2.07
CA LEU A 225 31.14 -40.06 -1.13
C LEU A 225 30.47 -41.41 -1.35
N PHE A 226 29.15 -41.42 -1.58
CA PHE A 226 28.39 -42.61 -1.93
C PHE A 226 28.86 -43.19 -3.26
N ASP A 227 29.00 -42.36 -4.29
CA ASP A 227 29.47 -42.77 -5.61
C ASP A 227 30.88 -43.35 -5.55
N ALA A 228 31.81 -42.69 -4.86
CA ALA A 228 33.18 -43.19 -4.67
C ALA A 228 33.20 -44.54 -3.92
N CYS A 229 32.42 -44.69 -2.85
CA CYS A 229 32.28 -45.96 -2.13
C CYS A 229 31.66 -47.05 -3.02
N HIS A 230 30.63 -46.71 -3.78
CA HIS A 230 29.93 -47.63 -4.66
C HIS A 230 30.81 -48.12 -5.80
N GLU A 231 31.56 -47.23 -6.47
CA GLU A 231 32.55 -47.61 -7.48
C GLU A 231 33.66 -48.49 -6.89
N ARG A 232 34.12 -48.20 -5.67
CA ARG A 232 35.12 -49.03 -4.99
C ARG A 232 34.59 -50.43 -4.69
N ILE A 233 33.33 -50.53 -4.28
CA ILE A 233 32.63 -51.81 -4.09
C ILE A 233 32.54 -52.58 -5.41
N LEU A 234 32.17 -51.93 -6.51
CA LEU A 234 31.99 -52.59 -7.81
C LEU A 234 33.31 -53.01 -8.48
N SER A 235 34.41 -52.31 -8.19
CA SER A 235 35.74 -52.61 -8.75
C SER A 235 36.45 -53.77 -8.06
N LEU A 236 35.98 -54.21 -6.89
CA LEU A 236 36.53 -55.38 -6.20
C LEU A 236 36.06 -56.68 -6.86
N THR A 237 36.98 -57.34 -7.55
CA THR A 237 36.80 -58.68 -8.10
C THR A 237 37.66 -59.66 -7.32
N ARG A 238 37.10 -60.83 -7.00
CA ARG A 238 37.84 -61.95 -6.42
C ARG A 238 37.96 -63.04 -7.49
N PRO A 239 39.11 -63.72 -7.61
CA PRO A 239 39.22 -64.91 -8.45
C PRO A 239 38.22 -65.94 -7.91
N GLY A 240 37.22 -66.29 -8.73
CA GLY A 240 36.23 -67.29 -8.40
C GLY A 240 36.87 -68.68 -8.36
N GLY A 241 36.35 -69.55 -7.50
CA GLY A 241 36.85 -70.93 -7.33
C GLY A 241 36.68 -71.85 -8.56
N ARG A 242 36.16 -71.34 -9.68
CA ARG A 242 36.13 -72.04 -10.98
C ARG A 242 37.10 -71.34 -11.93
N ALA A 243 37.98 -72.13 -12.54
CA ALA A 243 38.99 -71.65 -13.47
C ALA A 243 38.39 -70.72 -14.54
N GLY A 244 38.71 -69.42 -14.44
CA GLY A 244 38.37 -68.40 -15.43
C GLY A 244 37.24 -67.42 -15.07
N GLN A 245 36.51 -67.55 -13.96
CA GLN A 245 35.46 -66.59 -13.57
C GLN A 245 35.91 -65.66 -12.43
N THR A 246 35.81 -64.35 -12.63
CA THR A 246 35.97 -63.33 -11.58
C THR A 246 34.59 -63.00 -11.00
N GLU A 247 34.40 -63.22 -9.70
CA GLU A 247 33.18 -62.81 -8.99
C GLU A 247 33.37 -61.40 -8.42
N ARG A 248 32.38 -60.51 -8.63
CA ARG A 248 32.33 -59.19 -7.97
C ARG A 248 31.86 -59.39 -6.53
N ILE A 249 32.56 -58.82 -5.55
CA ILE A 249 32.23 -58.97 -4.12
C ILE A 249 32.18 -57.59 -3.46
N CYS A 250 31.12 -57.33 -2.68
CA CYS A 250 31.03 -56.13 -1.86
C CYS A 250 31.87 -56.29 -0.59
N GLN A 251 32.81 -55.38 -0.32
CA GLN A 251 33.72 -55.49 0.83
C GLN A 251 33.02 -55.37 2.19
N ILE A 252 31.91 -54.61 2.26
CA ILE A 252 31.11 -54.42 3.50
C ILE A 252 30.27 -55.66 3.81
N PHE A 253 29.75 -56.33 2.78
CA PHE A 253 29.07 -57.61 2.90
C PHE A 253 30.01 -58.71 2.40
N MET A 254 30.93 -59.15 3.27
CA MET A 254 31.97 -60.16 2.96
C MET A 254 31.44 -61.52 2.41
N ALA A 255 30.12 -61.65 2.20
CA ALA A 255 29.48 -62.65 1.34
C ALA A 255 28.20 -62.08 0.69
N LEU A 256 27.91 -62.46 -0.57
CA LEU A 256 26.57 -62.30 -1.14
C LEU A 256 25.57 -63.09 -0.28
N PRO A 257 24.39 -62.55 0.08
CA PRO A 257 23.37 -63.29 0.84
C PRO A 257 22.92 -64.50 0.03
N ARG A 258 23.48 -65.67 0.36
CA ARG A 258 23.11 -66.94 -0.25
C ARG A 258 21.79 -67.37 0.40
N LYS A 259 20.70 -67.12 -0.33
CA LYS A 259 19.27 -67.39 -0.03
C LYS A 259 18.54 -66.29 0.75
N THR A 260 17.53 -65.73 0.07
CA THR A 260 16.33 -65.06 0.62
C THR A 260 16.44 -64.52 2.04
N VAL A 261 17.02 -63.33 2.19
CA VAL A 261 16.79 -62.49 3.37
C VAL A 261 15.39 -61.91 3.22
N ARG A 262 14.42 -62.36 4.03
CA ARG A 262 13.14 -61.66 4.18
C ARG A 262 13.43 -60.28 4.77
N LEU A 263 13.13 -59.22 4.03
CA LEU A 263 13.22 -57.82 4.45
C LEU A 263 12.13 -57.48 5.49
N SER A 264 12.17 -58.11 6.66
CA SER A 264 11.23 -57.84 7.76
C SER A 264 11.87 -57.13 8.96
N CYS A 265 13.12 -56.64 8.86
CA CYS A 265 13.83 -56.08 10.02
C CYS A 265 14.36 -54.64 9.87
N LEU A 266 13.94 -53.86 8.87
CA LEU A 266 14.26 -52.42 8.82
C LEU A 266 13.07 -51.58 9.26
N HIS A 267 12.74 -51.67 10.56
CA HIS A 267 12.03 -50.61 11.24
C HIS A 267 13.07 -49.55 11.64
N VAL A 268 13.31 -48.60 10.74
CA VAL A 268 14.06 -47.38 11.09
C VAL A 268 13.08 -46.45 11.78
N SER A 269 13.09 -46.46 13.10
CA SER A 269 12.41 -45.45 13.91
C SER A 269 13.21 -44.15 13.78
N LEU A 270 12.77 -43.26 12.90
CA LEU A 270 13.18 -41.85 12.90
C LEU A 270 12.46 -41.16 14.06
N SER A 271 13.22 -40.83 15.11
CA SER A 271 12.82 -39.90 16.16
C SER A 271 13.32 -38.50 15.82
#